data_AF-A0A7V1SRR1-F1
#
_entry.id   AF-A0A7V1SRR1-F1
#
_cell.length_a   1.000
_cell.length_b   1.000
_cell.length_c   1.000
_cell.angle_alpha   90.00
_cell.angle_beta   90.00
_cell.angle_gamma   90.00
#
_symmetry.space_group_name_H-M   'P 1'
#
loop_
_entity.id
_entity.type
_entity.pdbx_description
1 polymer ?
#
loop_
_entity_poly.entity_id
_entity_poly.type
_entity_poly.pdbx_seq_one_letter_code
_entity_poly.pdbx_strand_id
1 'polypeptide(L)'
;MPLDLTEVYWDTVGLRYWTNTEEEFDKMRRKQAEFLVRDHVPAQCIAGIITYNKTAADTVKEILGELGLNIPVRINPNNDYYYY
;
A
#
# COMPACT_ATOMS: atom_id res chain seq x y z
N MET A 1 -7.08 24.69 -3.40
CA MET A 1 -7.23 23.44 -2.63
C MET A 1 -7.30 22.31 -3.64
N PRO A 2 -6.36 21.35 -3.66
CA PRO A 2 -6.42 20.28 -4.66
C PRO A 2 -7.64 19.38 -4.41
N LEU A 3 -8.16 18.82 -5.51
CA LEU A 3 -9.41 18.07 -5.67
C LEU A 3 -9.74 17.10 -4.50
N ASP A 4 -10.84 17.41 -3.78
CA ASP A 4 -11.79 16.54 -3.06
C ASP A 4 -11.28 15.29 -2.30
N LEU A 5 -10.35 15.47 -1.35
CA LEU A 5 -10.12 14.47 -0.30
C LEU A 5 -11.33 14.23 0.64
N THR A 6 -12.38 15.04 0.51
CA THR A 6 -13.65 14.89 1.22
C THR A 6 -14.50 13.75 0.70
N GLU A 7 -14.28 13.31 -0.55
CA GLU A 7 -15.01 12.20 -1.16
C GLU A 7 -14.40 10.82 -0.80
N VAL A 8 -13.20 10.83 -0.21
CA VAL A 8 -12.53 9.63 0.27
C VAL A 8 -13.27 9.09 1.49
N TYR A 9 -13.66 7.81 1.43
CA TYR A 9 -14.30 7.16 2.57
C TYR A 9 -13.27 6.70 3.62
N TRP A 10 -12.81 7.65 4.43
CA TRP A 10 -11.70 7.49 5.40
C TRP A 10 -11.89 6.32 6.38
N ASP A 11 -13.12 6.03 6.77
CA ASP A 11 -13.45 4.93 7.68
C ASP A 11 -13.10 3.55 7.11
N THR A 12 -13.03 3.41 5.77
CA THR A 12 -12.57 2.17 5.11
C THR A 12 -11.07 2.20 4.82
N VAL A 13 -10.47 3.39 4.64
CA VAL A 13 -9.07 3.53 4.27
C VAL A 13 -8.12 2.93 5.32
N GLY A 14 -8.44 3.09 6.61
CA GLY A 14 -7.60 2.65 7.73
C GLY A 14 -7.82 1.21 8.20
N LEU A 15 -8.77 0.48 7.63
CA LEU A 15 -9.10 -0.87 8.10
C LEU A 15 -7.98 -1.88 7.79
N ARG A 16 -7.81 -2.89 8.66
CA ARG A 16 -6.90 -4.02 8.42
C ARG A 16 -7.51 -5.09 7.53
N TYR A 17 -8.83 -5.24 7.51
CA TYR A 17 -9.54 -6.23 6.71
C TYR A 17 -10.66 -5.55 5.93
N TRP A 18 -10.76 -5.88 4.65
CA TRP A 18 -11.70 -5.25 3.73
C TRP A 18 -12.67 -6.24 3.11
N THR A 19 -12.69 -7.48 3.62
CA THR A 19 -13.64 -8.50 3.19
C THR A 19 -15.06 -7.97 3.30
N ASN A 20 -15.85 -8.22 2.26
CA ASN A 20 -17.25 -7.87 2.26
C ASN A 20 -17.96 -8.57 3.42
N THR A 21 -18.84 -7.85 4.10
CA THR A 21 -19.74 -8.42 5.12
C THR A 21 -21.17 -8.38 4.58
N GLU A 22 -22.09 -9.12 5.21
CA GLU A 22 -23.52 -9.04 4.87
C GLU A 22 -24.10 -7.62 5.03
N GLU A 23 -23.45 -6.79 5.85
CA GLU A 23 -23.82 -5.40 6.10
C GLU A 23 -23.13 -4.44 5.13
N GLU A 24 -21.96 -4.80 4.59
CA GLU A 24 -21.13 -3.95 3.73
C GLU A 24 -20.54 -4.72 2.54
N PHE A 25 -21.37 -4.97 1.53
CA PHE A 25 -20.99 -5.68 0.31
C PHE A 25 -20.03 -4.93 -0.62
N ASP A 26 -19.90 -3.61 -0.47
CA ASP A 26 -19.04 -2.78 -1.33
C ASP A 26 -17.73 -2.36 -0.65
N LYS A 27 -17.39 -2.92 0.52
CA LYS A 27 -16.19 -2.53 1.28
C LYS A 27 -14.90 -2.70 0.46
N MET A 28 -14.76 -3.83 -0.25
CA MET A 28 -13.62 -4.06 -1.15
C MET A 28 -13.60 -3.06 -2.32
N ARG A 29 -14.76 -2.80 -2.94
CA ARG A 29 -14.87 -1.92 -4.10
C ARG A 29 -14.55 -0.47 -3.75
N ARG A 30 -15.09 0.03 -2.63
CA ARG A 30 -14.77 1.36 -2.10
C ARG A 30 -13.28 1.50 -1.88
N LYS A 31 -12.66 0.54 -1.17
CA LYS A 31 -11.22 0.61 -0.89
C LYS A 31 -10.34 0.60 -2.15
N GLN A 32 -10.71 -0.19 -3.15
CA GLN A 32 -10.02 -0.16 -4.45
C GLN A 32 -10.19 1.19 -5.16
N ALA A 33 -11.38 1.78 -5.07
CA ALA A 33 -11.64 3.13 -5.55
C ALA A 33 -10.93 4.23 -4.75
N GLU A 34 -10.42 3.95 -3.55
CA GLU A 34 -9.57 4.89 -2.78
C GLU A 34 -8.08 4.75 -3.08
N PHE A 35 -7.64 3.65 -3.70
CA PHE A 35 -6.23 3.45 -4.09
C PHE A 35 -5.96 4.11 -5.45
N LEU A 36 -6.41 5.35 -5.63
CA LEU A 36 -6.30 6.08 -6.89
C LEU A 36 -4.89 6.63 -7.05
N VAL A 37 -4.13 5.98 -7.94
CA VAL A 37 -2.91 6.55 -8.52
C VAL A 37 -3.25 6.82 -9.98
N ARG A 38 -3.40 8.10 -10.34
CA ARG A 38 -3.76 8.46 -11.71
C ARG A 38 -2.61 8.25 -12.71
N ASP A 39 -1.39 8.56 -12.29
CA ASP A 39 -0.22 8.59 -13.19
C ASP A 39 1.03 7.95 -12.56
N HIS A 40 1.45 8.44 -11.40
CA HIS A 40 2.56 7.86 -10.63
C HIS A 40 2.48 8.28 -9.16
N VAL A 41 3.21 7.56 -8.29
CA VAL A 41 3.43 7.95 -6.89
C VAL A 41 4.86 8.45 -6.75
N PRO A 42 5.08 9.69 -6.25
CA PRO A 42 6.43 10.16 -5.96
C PRO A 42 7.12 9.26 -4.93
N ALA A 43 8.37 8.86 -5.19
CA ALA A 43 9.12 7.97 -4.30
C ALA A 43 9.24 8.51 -2.86
N GLN A 44 9.28 9.84 -2.68
CA GLN A 44 9.30 10.48 -1.36
C GLN A 44 8.04 10.22 -0.51
N CYS A 45 6.95 9.78 -1.11
CA CYS A 45 5.72 9.42 -0.40
C CYS A 45 5.76 7.99 0.17
N ILE A 46 6.77 7.19 -0.19
CA ILE A 46 6.89 5.79 0.22
C ILE A 46 7.63 5.71 1.56
N ALA A 47 6.91 5.39 2.63
CA ALA A 47 7.49 5.25 3.96
C ALA A 47 8.31 3.97 4.15
N GLY A 48 8.07 2.95 3.32
CA GLY A 48 8.81 1.70 3.33
C GLY A 48 8.22 0.66 2.38
N ILE A 49 9.02 -0.34 2.05
CA ILE A 49 8.65 -1.47 1.20
C ILE A 49 8.75 -2.74 2.03
N ILE A 50 7.69 -3.54 2.02
CA ILE A 50 7.63 -4.83 2.69
C ILE A 50 7.72 -5.94 1.65
N THR A 51 8.66 -6.86 1.82
CA THR A 51 8.84 -8.00 0.91
C THR A 51 8.56 -9.33 1.61
N TYR A 52 8.21 -10.34 0.81
CA TYR A 52 7.88 -11.67 1.33
C TYR A 52 9.10 -12.42 1.86
N ASN A 53 10.25 -12.32 1.17
CA ASN A 53 11.46 -13.05 1.51
C ASN A 53 12.73 -12.22 1.24
N LYS A 54 13.87 -12.81 1.60
CA LYS A 54 15.19 -12.19 1.42
C LYS A 54 15.53 -11.93 -0.04
N THR A 55 15.28 -12.88 -0.94
CA THR A 55 15.56 -12.72 -2.37
C THR A 55 14.84 -11.49 -2.94
N ALA A 56 13.55 -11.33 -2.64
CA ALA A 56 12.79 -10.16 -3.04
C ALA A 56 13.32 -8.87 -2.39
N ALA A 57 13.73 -8.90 -1.12
CA ALA A 57 14.34 -7.74 -0.47
C ALA A 57 15.64 -7.31 -1.13
N ASP A 58 16.48 -8.27 -1.52
CA ASP A 58 17.78 -8.01 -2.15
C ASP A 58 17.57 -7.37 -3.53
N THR A 59 16.63 -7.88 -4.34
CA THR A 59 16.25 -7.26 -5.63
C THR A 59 15.75 -5.83 -5.45
N VAL A 60 14.88 -5.57 -4.46
CA VAL A 60 14.37 -4.21 -4.21
C VAL A 60 15.50 -3.28 -3.78
N LYS A 61 16.40 -3.73 -2.91
CA LYS A 61 17.54 -2.92 -2.46
C LYS A 61 18.50 -2.58 -3.59
N GLU A 62 18.71 -3.49 -4.53
CA GLU A 62 19.53 -3.24 -5.72
C GLU A 62 18.92 -2.11 -6.56
N ILE A 63 17.63 -2.20 -6.88
CA ILE A 63 16.90 -1.15 -7.63
C ILE A 63 16.96 0.20 -6.90
N LEU A 64 16.73 0.21 -5.58
CA LEU A 64 16.81 1.45 -4.80
C LEU A 64 18.23 2.04 -4.79
N GLY A 65 19.25 1.18 -4.76
CA GLY A 65 20.66 1.58 -4.84
C GLY A 65 21.00 2.22 -6.19
N GLU A 66 20.57 1.62 -7.30
CA GLU A 66 20.75 2.17 -8.64
C GLU A 66 20.06 3.53 -8.82
N LEU A 67 18.89 3.71 -8.19
CA LEU A 67 18.12 4.95 -8.23
C LEU A 67 18.56 5.98 -7.18
N GLY A 68 19.51 5.65 -6.29
CA GLY A 68 19.95 6.51 -5.19
C GLY A 68 18.85 6.83 -4.17
N LEU A 69 17.85 5.96 -4.04
CA LEU A 69 16.70 6.15 -3.15
C LEU A 69 16.94 5.50 -1.79
N ASN A 70 16.64 6.23 -0.71
CA ASN A 70 16.75 5.71 0.65
C ASN A 70 15.38 5.37 1.24
N ILE A 71 14.78 4.28 0.74
CA ILE A 71 13.48 3.77 1.22
C ILE A 71 13.72 2.53 2.10
N PRO A 72 13.18 2.47 3.34
CA PRO A 72 13.34 1.30 4.20
C PRO A 72 12.73 0.03 3.58
N VAL A 73 13.52 -1.04 3.46
CA VAL A 73 13.05 -2.37 3.01
C VAL A 73 13.03 -3.34 4.19
N ARG A 74 11.88 -3.96 4.45
CA ARG A 74 11.71 -4.95 5.54
C ARG A 74 11.16 -6.26 4.98
N ILE A 75 11.69 -7.39 5.44
CA ILE A 75 11.15 -8.70 5.13
C ILE A 75 10.04 -9.00 6.14
N ASN A 76 8.87 -9.45 5.68
CA ASN A 76 7.75 -9.86 6.53
C ASN A 76 7.60 -11.39 6.59
N PRO A 77 8.44 -12.10 7.36
CA PRO A 77 8.33 -13.55 7.51
C PRO A 77 7.11 -13.98 8.36
N ASN A 78 6.43 -13.03 9.03
CA ASN A 78 5.34 -13.30 9.98
C ASN A 78 3.93 -13.06 9.40
N ASN A 79 3.81 -12.79 8.09
CA ASN A 79 2.54 -12.55 7.40
C ASN A 79 1.64 -11.43 7.98
N ASP A 80 2.22 -10.48 8.73
CA ASP A 80 1.43 -9.41 9.36
C ASP A 80 0.88 -8.37 8.36
N TYR A 81 1.44 -8.32 7.15
CA TYR A 81 1.20 -7.30 6.12
C TYR A 81 0.51 -7.82 4.85
N TYR A 82 0.14 -9.11 4.80
CA TYR A 82 -0.62 -9.68 3.68
C TYR A 82 -2.03 -10.04 4.14
N TYR A 83 -3.02 -9.73 3.31
CA TYR A 83 -4.41 -10.12 3.56
C TYR A 83 -4.60 -11.62 3.27
N TYR A 84 -5.41 -12.30 4.07
CA TYR A 84 -5.92 -13.64 3.79
C TYR A 84 -7.35 -13.55 3.25
#